data_AF-A0A0C9VY07-F1
#
_entry.id   AF-A0A0C9VY07-F1
#
_cell.length_a   1.000
_cell.length_b   1.000
_cell.length_c   1.000
_cell.angle_alpha   90.00
_cell.angle_beta   90.00
_cell.angle_gamma   90.00
#
_symmetry.space_group_name_H-M   'P 1'
#
loop_
_entity.id
_entity.type
_entity.pdbx_description
1 polymer ?
#
loop_
_entity_poly.entity_id
_entity_poly.type
_entity_poly.pdbx_seq_one_letter_code
_entity_poly.pdbx_strand_id
1 'polypeptide(L)'
;LLHHGLFPTAPSQPRMAVSIELLAFYRALFERSCDAINALAAALNSHYTRRGFRMTGREWYDVLQVEVEHHIQSVLEQCRQRISEARLPTHHDAVSDDALKTFNQTSTPNSRSDTSQNAVEPISQPLSQPLSQPFSQPLSQGSCATLLVQRCPACFGGNSFGRSLVDGGDIHVATDGNFHHRHRRSAGDCPSFYEPAYFLSKVQVDLVGNRIEKARKRQPRKQKGLVPDEAIDQCETSYEAADGKKQKTAMDSFDDTGVMALICRHDIPLFFANIDSPGEQQKYSLSLIEHLFSFLPSDANVVILYDVGCVLSRSLSQYAILDDQITSRLRFTTTAMH
;
A
#
# COMPACT_ATOMS: atom_id res chain seq x y z
N LEU A 1 14.55 9.57 9.56
CA LEU A 1 13.31 10.35 9.28
C LEU A 1 13.63 11.66 8.58
N LEU A 2 14.37 12.59 9.21
CA LEU A 2 14.69 13.90 8.61
C LEU A 2 15.40 13.79 7.25
N HIS A 3 16.41 12.91 7.13
CA HIS A 3 17.09 12.63 5.86
C HIS A 3 16.16 12.09 4.76
N HIS A 4 15.01 11.51 5.12
CA HIS A 4 13.99 11.02 4.18
C HIS A 4 12.83 12.01 4.01
N GLY A 5 13.01 13.28 4.39
CA GLY A 5 11.97 14.29 4.23
C GLY A 5 10.82 14.18 5.24
N LEU A 6 11.00 13.46 6.37
CA LEU A 6 9.96 13.25 7.38
C LEU A 6 10.36 13.88 8.73
N PHE A 7 9.47 14.66 9.31
CA PHE A 7 9.62 15.27 10.63
C PHE A 7 8.95 14.40 11.71
N PRO A 8 9.70 13.90 12.72
CA PRO A 8 9.15 13.07 13.77
C PRO A 8 8.27 13.85 14.75
N THR A 9 7.21 13.23 15.29
CA THR A 9 6.37 13.86 16.34
C THR A 9 7.00 13.81 17.73
N ALA A 10 8.04 12.99 17.93
CA ALA A 10 8.81 12.93 19.18
C ALA A 10 10.30 12.67 18.87
N PRO A 11 11.23 13.25 19.65
CA PRO A 11 12.66 13.19 19.36
C PRO A 11 13.28 11.80 19.56
N SER A 12 12.77 11.00 20.50
CA SER A 12 13.37 9.72 20.90
C SER A 12 12.56 8.49 20.47
N GLN A 13 11.23 8.58 20.44
CA GLN A 13 10.33 7.48 20.05
C GLN A 13 9.14 8.02 19.24
N PRO A 14 9.37 8.44 17.98
CA PRO A 14 8.29 8.96 17.14
C PRO A 14 7.29 7.85 16.82
N ARG A 15 6.04 8.03 17.25
CA ARG A 15 4.91 7.16 16.85
C ARG A 15 4.28 7.59 15.53
N MET A 16 4.57 8.81 15.10
CA MET A 16 4.13 9.40 13.83
C MET A 16 5.26 10.25 13.26
N ALA A 17 5.24 10.45 11.94
CA ALA A 17 6.10 11.42 11.27
C ALA A 17 5.31 12.12 10.17
N VAL A 18 5.57 13.40 9.97
CA VAL A 18 4.86 14.25 9.00
C VAL A 18 5.84 14.62 7.89
N SER A 19 5.41 14.62 6.63
CA SER A 19 6.25 15.12 5.53
C SER A 19 6.70 16.56 5.81
N ILE A 20 8.00 16.81 5.71
CA ILE A 20 8.59 18.15 5.82
C ILE A 20 8.03 19.05 4.72
N GLU A 21 7.77 18.50 3.53
CA GLU A 21 7.13 19.24 2.44
C GLU A 21 5.70 19.64 2.78
N LEU A 22 4.95 18.74 3.40
CA LEU A 22 3.60 19.05 3.87
C LEU A 22 3.63 20.12 4.97
N LEU A 23 4.57 20.05 5.91
CA LEU A 23 4.75 21.08 6.94
C LEU A 23 5.11 22.44 6.33
N ALA A 24 5.98 22.45 5.31
CA ALA A 24 6.34 23.67 4.59
C ALA A 24 5.13 24.25 3.83
N PHE A 25 4.26 23.40 3.29
CA PHE A 25 3.01 23.83 2.64
C PHE A 25 2.03 24.39 3.66
N TYR A 26 1.81 23.67 4.75
CA TYR A 26 0.94 24.08 5.83
C TYR A 26 1.35 25.43 6.41
N ARG A 27 2.66 25.66 6.58
CA ARG A 27 3.19 26.98 6.98
C ARG A 27 2.85 28.06 5.96
N ALA A 28 3.02 27.80 4.67
CA ALA A 28 2.65 28.75 3.62
C ALA A 28 1.14 29.03 3.62
N LEU A 29 0.32 28.02 3.90
CA LEU A 29 -1.13 28.16 4.05
C LEU A 29 -1.49 29.02 5.25
N PHE A 30 -0.87 28.77 6.40
CA PHE A 30 -1.06 29.55 7.62
C PHE A 30 -0.66 31.02 7.42
N GLU A 31 0.45 31.30 6.74
CA GLU A 31 0.89 32.66 6.44
C GLU A 31 -0.07 33.41 5.48
N ARG A 32 -0.90 32.69 4.73
CA ARG A 32 -1.86 33.24 3.76
C ARG A 32 -3.32 33.12 4.20
N SER A 33 -3.59 32.58 5.39
CA SER A 33 -4.94 32.24 5.85
C SER A 33 -5.83 33.45 6.15
N CYS A 34 -5.26 34.66 6.20
CA CYS A 34 -6.02 35.90 6.43
C CYS A 34 -6.90 36.31 5.23
N ASP A 35 -6.63 35.82 4.02
CA ASP A 35 -7.47 36.02 2.83
C ASP A 35 -8.13 34.70 2.43
N ALA A 36 -9.33 34.43 2.97
CA ALA A 36 -10.01 33.14 2.79
C ALA A 36 -10.30 32.78 1.32
N ILE A 37 -10.44 33.77 0.43
CA ILE A 37 -10.80 33.53 -0.98
C ILE A 37 -9.58 33.03 -1.76
N ASN A 38 -8.40 33.62 -1.50
CA ASN A 38 -7.18 33.31 -2.25
C ASN A 38 -6.11 32.56 -1.44
N ALA A 39 -6.36 32.23 -0.16
CA ALA A 39 -5.40 31.64 0.75
C ALA A 39 -4.67 30.44 0.13
N LEU A 40 -5.42 29.52 -0.49
CA LEU A 40 -4.85 28.32 -1.09
C LEU A 40 -3.97 28.65 -2.31
N ALA A 41 -4.46 29.50 -3.23
CA ALA A 41 -3.70 29.89 -4.41
C ALA A 41 -2.43 30.68 -4.05
N ALA A 42 -2.53 31.61 -3.10
CA ALA A 42 -1.39 32.38 -2.59
C ALA A 42 -0.40 31.50 -1.82
N ALA A 43 -0.88 30.50 -1.08
CA ALA A 43 -0.07 29.52 -0.39
C ALA A 43 0.69 28.63 -1.37
N LEU A 44 0.03 28.11 -2.40
CA LEU A 44 0.65 27.33 -3.47
C LEU A 44 1.73 28.16 -4.17
N ASN A 45 1.42 29.39 -4.59
CA ASN A 45 2.41 30.26 -5.22
C ASN A 45 3.61 30.51 -4.29
N SER A 46 3.38 30.81 -3.01
CA SER A 46 4.45 31.02 -2.02
C SER A 46 5.29 29.75 -1.79
N HIS A 47 4.62 28.60 -1.74
CA HIS A 47 5.23 27.29 -1.49
C HIS A 47 6.15 26.85 -2.64
N TYR A 48 5.71 27.05 -3.88
CA TYR A 48 6.50 26.77 -5.07
C TYR A 48 7.61 27.81 -5.28
N THR A 49 7.32 29.10 -5.09
CA THR A 49 8.34 30.18 -5.20
C THR A 49 9.50 29.97 -4.24
N ARG A 50 9.24 29.53 -3.00
CA ARG A 50 10.29 29.23 -2.00
C ARG A 50 11.19 28.06 -2.41
N ARG A 51 10.73 27.19 -3.29
CA ARG A 51 11.51 26.09 -3.85
C ARG A 51 12.18 26.42 -5.18
N GLY A 52 12.15 27.70 -5.58
CA GLY A 52 12.75 28.17 -6.83
C GLY A 52 11.79 28.16 -8.03
N PHE A 53 10.57 27.63 -7.87
CA PHE A 53 9.56 27.63 -8.92
C PHE A 53 8.81 28.95 -8.91
N ARG A 54 9.23 29.90 -9.75
CA ARG A 54 8.53 31.19 -9.89
C ARG A 54 7.29 30.99 -10.76
N MET A 55 6.10 31.17 -10.20
CA MET A 55 4.90 31.27 -11.03
C MET A 55 4.86 32.67 -11.68
N THR A 56 5.52 32.81 -12.82
CA THR A 56 5.30 33.97 -13.70
C THR A 56 4.06 33.70 -14.54
N GLY A 57 3.11 34.64 -14.53
CA GLY A 57 1.85 34.46 -15.25
C GLY A 57 2.07 34.11 -16.73
N ARG A 58 1.27 33.14 -17.20
CA ARG A 58 1.06 32.74 -18.61
C ARG A 58 2.32 32.62 -19.47
N GLU A 59 3.15 31.60 -19.29
CA GLU A 59 3.91 31.07 -20.43
C GLU A 59 4.48 29.67 -20.15
N TRP A 60 4.26 28.77 -21.11
CA TRP A 60 4.45 27.32 -21.15
C TRP A 60 5.91 26.83 -21.06
N TYR A 61 6.87 27.74 -20.89
CA TYR A 61 8.30 27.41 -20.87
C TYR A 61 8.76 26.73 -19.57
N ASP A 62 8.03 26.89 -18.46
CA ASP A 62 8.38 26.28 -17.17
C ASP A 62 8.14 24.76 -17.15
N VAL A 63 7.14 24.27 -17.89
CA VAL A 63 6.90 22.82 -18.05
C VAL A 63 8.07 22.17 -18.78
N LEU A 64 8.64 22.86 -19.77
CA LEU A 64 9.82 22.40 -20.49
C LEU A 64 11.06 22.35 -19.58
N GLN A 65 11.20 23.31 -18.67
CA GLN A 65 12.30 23.33 -17.71
C GLN A 65 12.20 22.18 -16.70
N VAL A 66 11.01 21.88 -16.19
CA VAL A 66 10.77 20.73 -15.29
C VAL A 66 11.08 19.41 -15.97
N GLU A 67 10.65 19.24 -17.23
CA GLU A 67 10.92 18.02 -17.99
C GLU A 67 12.43 17.85 -18.25
N VAL A 68 13.13 18.94 -18.58
CA VAL A 68 14.59 18.93 -18.78
C VAL A 68 15.33 18.62 -17.47
N GLU A 69 14.92 19.20 -16.35
CA GLU A 69 15.53 18.94 -15.04
C GLU A 69 15.29 17.50 -14.58
N HIS A 70 14.09 16.96 -14.80
CA HIS A 70 13.75 15.57 -14.49
C HIS A 70 14.56 14.59 -15.36
N HIS A 71 14.71 14.89 -16.66
CA HIS A 71 15.54 14.10 -17.57
C HIS A 71 17.02 14.10 -17.14
N ILE A 72 17.56 15.27 -16.76
CA ILE A 72 18.94 15.38 -16.27
C ILE A 72 19.12 14.58 -14.97
N GLN A 73 18.17 14.64 -14.03
CA GLN A 73 18.24 13.85 -12.80
C GLN A 73 18.20 12.34 -13.07
N SER A 74 17.34 11.89 -13.98
CA SER A 74 17.27 10.49 -14.40
C SER A 74 18.60 9.99 -15.00
N VAL A 75 19.21 10.79 -15.88
CA VAL A 75 20.52 10.46 -16.48
C VAL A 75 21.63 10.41 -15.43
N LEU A 76 21.65 11.38 -14.49
CA LEU A 76 22.63 11.40 -13.41
C LEU A 76 22.50 10.19 -12.48
N GLU A 77 21.28 9.74 -12.20
CA GLU A 77 21.05 8.57 -11.37
C GLU A 77 21.48 7.28 -12.07
N GLN A 78 21.20 7.15 -13.37
CA GLN A 78 21.70 6.03 -14.18
C GLN A 78 23.24 6.00 -14.22
N CYS A 79 23.89 7.15 -14.36
CA CYS A 79 25.35 7.24 -14.30
C CYS A 79 25.91 6.82 -12.94
N ARG A 80 25.28 7.25 -11.84
CA ARG A 80 25.67 6.84 -10.47
C ARG A 80 25.51 5.34 -10.25
N GLN A 81 24.42 4.77 -10.75
CA GLN A 81 24.16 3.34 -10.64
C GLN A 81 25.23 2.53 -11.39
N ARG A 82 25.60 2.94 -12.62
CA ARG A 82 26.69 2.32 -13.39
C ARG A 82 28.06 2.43 -12.70
N ILE A 83 28.35 3.56 -12.05
CA ILE A 83 29.60 3.73 -11.28
C ILE A 83 29.59 2.87 -10.01
N SER A 84 28.43 2.71 -9.38
CA SER A 84 28.27 1.84 -8.20
C SER A 84 28.45 0.37 -8.58
N GLU A 85 27.90 -0.06 -9.71
CA GLU A 85 28.08 -1.41 -10.26
C GLU A 85 29.53 -1.67 -10.64
N ALA A 86 30.24 -0.68 -11.19
CA ALA A 86 31.67 -0.76 -11.50
C ALA A 86 32.60 -0.73 -10.27
N ARG A 87 32.07 -0.43 -9.07
CA ARG A 87 32.83 -0.39 -7.79
C ARG A 87 32.67 -1.65 -6.93
N LEU A 88 31.90 -2.65 -7.37
CA LEU A 88 31.93 -3.97 -6.74
C LEU A 88 33.23 -4.68 -7.14
N PRO A 89 34.03 -5.23 -6.18
CA PRO A 89 35.25 -5.93 -6.54
C PRO A 89 34.90 -7.27 -7.21
N THR A 90 35.24 -7.40 -8.49
CA THR A 90 35.43 -8.71 -9.14
C THR A 90 36.64 -9.39 -8.52
N HIS A 91 36.43 -10.18 -7.47
CA HIS A 91 37.36 -11.25 -7.13
C HIS A 91 37.14 -12.38 -8.13
N HIS A 92 37.96 -12.41 -9.17
CA HIS A 92 38.46 -13.59 -9.89
C HIS A 92 39.41 -13.07 -10.97
N ASP A 93 40.71 -13.23 -10.78
CA ASP A 93 41.46 -14.20 -11.59
C ASP A 93 42.90 -14.36 -11.10
N ALA A 94 43.27 -15.62 -11.03
CA ALA A 94 44.61 -16.11 -10.82
C ALA A 94 45.50 -15.78 -12.03
N VAL A 95 46.74 -15.37 -11.77
CA VAL A 95 47.86 -15.64 -12.67
C VAL A 95 49.07 -16.02 -11.81
N SER A 96 49.56 -17.22 -12.09
CA SER A 96 50.79 -17.83 -11.56
C SER A 96 52.03 -17.41 -12.37
N ASP A 97 53.19 -17.72 -11.77
CA ASP A 97 54.58 -17.72 -12.27
C ASP A 97 55.32 -16.37 -12.19
N ASP A 98 56.55 -16.29 -11.67
CA ASP A 98 57.64 -17.26 -11.76
C ASP A 98 58.64 -17.22 -10.58
N ALA A 99 59.39 -18.32 -10.52
CA ALA A 99 60.28 -18.92 -9.53
C ALA A 99 61.36 -18.09 -8.79
N LEU A 100 61.75 -18.59 -7.61
CA LEU A 100 63.06 -19.28 -7.44
C LEU A 100 63.24 -19.94 -6.04
N LYS A 101 63.59 -21.25 -6.06
CA LYS A 101 64.56 -21.96 -5.18
C LYS A 101 64.22 -22.08 -3.67
N THR A 102 64.40 -23.20 -2.96
CA THR A 102 65.23 -24.40 -3.16
C THR A 102 64.97 -25.39 -2.00
N PHE A 103 64.85 -26.68 -2.35
CA PHE A 103 65.25 -27.88 -1.60
C PHE A 103 64.57 -28.34 -0.30
N ASN A 104 64.05 -29.58 -0.43
CA ASN A 104 64.32 -30.78 0.38
C ASN A 104 63.41 -31.20 1.56
N GLN A 105 62.74 -32.33 1.28
CA GLN A 105 62.80 -33.61 2.01
C GLN A 105 61.85 -33.85 3.20
N THR A 106 60.88 -34.75 2.92
CA THR A 106 60.48 -35.95 3.68
C THR A 106 60.39 -35.89 5.21
N SER A 107 59.20 -36.20 5.75
CA SER A 107 58.90 -37.44 6.50
C SER A 107 57.60 -37.32 7.31
N THR A 108 56.67 -38.27 7.16
CA THR A 108 55.76 -38.76 8.24
C THR A 108 56.56 -39.73 9.14
N PRO A 109 56.07 -40.31 10.27
CA PRO A 109 54.69 -40.42 10.79
C PRO A 109 54.50 -40.35 12.33
N ASN A 110 53.24 -40.49 12.77
CA ASN A 110 52.73 -41.19 13.97
C ASN A 110 53.30 -40.91 15.38
N SER A 111 52.43 -40.63 16.36
CA SER A 111 51.82 -41.66 17.25
C SER A 111 51.25 -41.11 18.57
N ARG A 112 50.10 -41.70 18.97
CA ARG A 112 49.73 -42.19 20.33
C ARG A 112 49.64 -41.16 21.48
N SER A 113 48.42 -40.80 21.90
CA SER A 113 47.57 -41.47 22.93
C SER A 113 48.01 -41.16 24.36
N ASP A 114 47.15 -40.51 25.14
CA ASP A 114 46.84 -41.04 26.47
C ASP A 114 45.52 -40.52 27.08
N THR A 115 45.04 -41.33 28.00
CA THR A 115 43.66 -41.53 28.46
C THR A 115 43.48 -40.99 29.88
N SER A 116 42.29 -40.50 30.25
CA SER A 116 41.60 -40.67 31.57
C SER A 116 40.47 -39.62 31.70
N GLN A 117 39.20 -39.97 31.52
CA GLN A 117 38.24 -40.57 32.49
C GLN A 117 38.04 -39.75 33.79
N ASN A 118 36.83 -39.18 33.94
CA ASN A 118 35.91 -39.52 35.03
C ASN A 118 34.50 -38.95 34.76
N ALA A 119 33.50 -39.81 34.96
CA ALA A 119 32.06 -39.59 34.78
C ALA A 119 31.37 -39.55 36.15
N VAL A 120 30.27 -38.79 36.31
CA VAL A 120 29.12 -39.13 37.19
C VAL A 120 27.84 -38.38 36.72
N GLU A 121 26.74 -39.11 36.59
CA GLU A 121 25.31 -38.72 36.47
C GLU A 121 24.56 -39.38 37.68
N PRO A 122 23.22 -39.29 37.96
CA PRO A 122 22.12 -38.46 37.42
C PRO A 122 20.99 -38.05 38.47
N ILE A 123 19.86 -37.51 37.94
CA ILE A 123 18.44 -37.52 38.40
C ILE A 123 17.93 -36.51 39.45
N SER A 124 16.95 -35.66 39.07
CA SER A 124 15.57 -35.57 39.66
C SER A 124 14.72 -34.41 39.07
N GLN A 125 13.56 -34.74 38.49
CA GLN A 125 12.41 -33.82 38.27
C GLN A 125 11.37 -34.03 39.40
N PRO A 126 10.47 -33.05 39.65
CA PRO A 126 9.10 -33.28 39.18
C PRO A 126 8.32 -32.04 38.67
N LEU A 127 7.55 -32.30 37.61
CA LEU A 127 6.17 -31.88 37.32
C LEU A 127 5.67 -30.47 37.73
N SER A 128 5.50 -29.61 36.73
CA SER A 128 4.34 -28.69 36.65
C SER A 128 4.02 -28.41 35.18
N GLN A 129 2.75 -28.60 34.83
CA GLN A 129 2.21 -28.64 33.47
C GLN A 129 2.32 -27.28 32.75
N PRO A 130 2.60 -27.24 31.43
CA PRO A 130 2.46 -26.01 30.66
C PRO A 130 0.98 -25.77 30.32
N LEU A 131 0.49 -24.56 30.59
CA LEU A 131 -0.68 -24.03 29.90
C LEU A 131 -0.39 -24.10 28.39
N SER A 132 -1.18 -24.88 27.68
CA SER A 132 -1.15 -24.99 26.22
C SER A 132 -1.42 -23.61 25.61
N GLN A 133 -0.37 -22.94 25.14
CA GLN A 133 -0.53 -21.87 24.17
C GLN A 133 -1.14 -22.50 22.90
N PRO A 134 -2.15 -21.87 22.27
CA PRO A 134 -2.64 -22.37 20.99
C PRO A 134 -1.47 -22.33 20.01
N PHE A 135 -1.25 -23.44 19.30
CA PHE A 135 -0.27 -23.57 18.22
C PHE A 135 -0.48 -22.42 17.22
N SER A 136 0.30 -21.36 17.32
CA SER A 136 0.39 -20.36 16.28
C SER A 136 1.04 -21.02 15.08
N GLN A 137 0.32 -21.11 13.96
CA GLN A 137 0.91 -21.57 12.71
C GLN A 137 2.15 -20.70 12.41
N PRO A 138 3.27 -21.29 11.98
CA PRO A 138 4.46 -20.52 11.65
C PRO A 138 4.14 -19.57 10.50
N LEU A 139 4.51 -18.30 10.66
CA LEU A 139 4.34 -17.28 9.63
C LEU A 139 5.22 -17.62 8.42
N SER A 140 4.71 -17.36 7.22
CA SER A 140 5.44 -17.51 5.97
C SER A 140 6.33 -16.30 5.71
N GLN A 141 7.53 -16.54 5.20
CA GLN A 141 8.43 -15.47 4.77
C GLN A 141 7.95 -14.87 3.45
N GLY A 142 7.87 -13.55 3.37
CA GLY A 142 7.46 -12.84 2.16
C GLY A 142 7.70 -11.35 2.30
N SER A 143 7.48 -10.58 1.24
CA SER A 143 7.59 -9.11 1.29
C SER A 143 6.52 -8.48 0.41
N CYS A 144 5.93 -7.39 0.89
CA CYS A 144 5.10 -6.54 0.04
C CYS A 144 5.97 -5.84 -1.01
N ALA A 145 5.37 -5.46 -2.13
CA ALA A 145 6.07 -4.70 -3.16
C ALA A 145 6.59 -3.35 -2.65
N THR A 146 7.71 -2.91 -3.21
CA THR A 146 8.43 -1.67 -2.82
C THR A 146 7.52 -0.44 -2.79
N LEU A 147 6.55 -0.33 -3.69
CA LEU A 147 5.60 0.79 -3.74
C LEU A 147 4.81 0.93 -2.41
N LEU A 148 4.30 -0.19 -1.88
CA LEU A 148 3.55 -0.19 -0.62
C LEU A 148 4.49 0.03 0.57
N VAL A 149 5.68 -0.57 0.56
CA VAL A 149 6.70 -0.38 1.60
C VAL A 149 7.10 1.09 1.69
N GLN A 150 7.32 1.77 0.56
CA GLN A 150 7.63 3.20 0.53
C GLN A 150 6.45 4.06 1.03
N ARG A 151 5.22 3.65 0.75
CA ARG A 151 4.01 4.35 1.20
C ARG A 151 3.81 4.24 2.71
N CYS A 152 3.85 3.03 3.25
CA CYS A 152 3.68 2.79 4.68
C CYS A 152 4.59 1.63 5.13
N PRO A 153 5.85 1.91 5.53
CA PRO A 153 6.75 0.89 6.04
C PRO A 153 6.18 0.16 7.27
N ALA A 154 5.36 0.85 8.08
CA ALA A 154 4.73 0.28 9.27
C ALA A 154 3.69 -0.81 8.94
N CYS A 155 2.98 -0.71 7.82
CA CYS A 155 2.03 -1.75 7.38
C CYS A 155 2.71 -2.83 6.54
N PHE A 156 3.66 -2.43 5.67
CA PHE A 156 4.10 -3.28 4.55
C PHE A 156 5.57 -3.68 4.61
N GLY A 157 6.36 -3.14 5.55
CA GLY A 157 7.79 -3.41 5.68
C GLY A 157 8.13 -4.70 6.45
N GLY A 158 7.12 -5.40 6.98
CA GLY A 158 7.31 -6.71 7.63
C GLY A 158 7.69 -7.79 6.62
N ASN A 159 8.39 -8.83 7.10
CA ASN A 159 8.88 -9.94 6.28
C ASN A 159 8.21 -11.30 6.58
N SER A 160 7.17 -11.29 7.42
CA SER A 160 6.45 -12.46 7.89
C SER A 160 4.95 -12.23 7.80
N PHE A 161 4.24 -13.13 7.12
CA PHE A 161 2.80 -13.03 6.83
C PHE A 161 2.08 -14.35 7.14
N GLY A 162 0.75 -14.36 7.11
CA GLY A 162 -0.06 -15.54 7.38
C GLY A 162 -0.71 -15.53 8.76
N ARG A 163 -0.77 -14.38 9.44
CA ARG A 163 -1.58 -14.25 10.66
C ARG A 163 -3.03 -14.55 10.30
N SER A 164 -3.67 -15.47 11.02
CA SER A 164 -5.03 -15.89 10.69
C SER A 164 -6.01 -14.70 10.75
N LEU A 165 -7.06 -14.73 9.91
CA LEU A 165 -8.09 -13.69 9.95
C LEU A 165 -8.82 -13.64 11.31
N VAL A 166 -8.87 -14.76 12.05
CA VAL A 166 -9.44 -14.84 13.41
C VAL A 166 -8.55 -14.09 14.41
N ASP A 167 -7.23 -14.20 14.26
CA ASP A 167 -6.28 -13.48 15.11
C ASP A 167 -6.07 -12.03 14.68
N GLY A 168 -6.80 -11.57 13.65
CA GLY A 168 -6.82 -10.19 13.18
C GLY A 168 -6.17 -9.96 11.82
N GLY A 169 -5.58 -10.95 11.17
CA GLY A 169 -4.91 -10.77 9.87
C GLY A 169 -3.61 -9.95 9.93
N ASP A 170 -2.92 -9.84 8.80
CA ASP A 170 -1.62 -9.17 8.70
C ASP A 170 -1.77 -7.66 8.43
N ILE A 171 -2.68 -7.31 7.51
CA ILE A 171 -2.81 -5.96 6.96
C ILE A 171 -4.22 -5.43 7.16
N HIS A 172 -4.35 -4.21 7.65
CA HIS A 172 -5.65 -3.54 7.83
C HIS A 172 -5.74 -2.31 6.93
N VAL A 173 -6.79 -2.26 6.14
CA VAL A 173 -7.13 -1.13 5.25
C VAL A 173 -8.58 -0.72 5.43
N ALA A 174 -8.91 0.50 5.04
CA ALA A 174 -10.27 1.00 4.96
C ALA A 174 -10.54 1.53 3.55
N THR A 175 -11.78 1.38 3.08
CA THR A 175 -12.21 1.92 1.79
C THR A 175 -13.46 2.77 1.97
N ASP A 176 -13.52 3.92 1.31
CA ASP A 176 -14.68 4.82 1.34
C ASP A 176 -14.72 5.73 0.10
N GLY A 177 -15.94 6.16 -0.27
CA GLY A 177 -16.21 7.04 -1.39
C GLY A 177 -16.45 8.48 -0.95
N ASN A 178 -15.62 9.42 -1.40
CA ASN A 178 -15.84 10.85 -1.20
C ASN A 178 -16.53 11.49 -2.41
N PHE A 179 -17.82 11.77 -2.27
CA PHE A 179 -18.66 12.39 -3.32
C PHE A 179 -18.63 13.93 -3.35
N HIS A 180 -17.75 14.56 -2.58
CA HIS A 180 -17.53 16.02 -2.63
C HIS A 180 -16.38 16.39 -3.58
N HIS A 181 -15.47 15.46 -3.87
CA HIS A 181 -14.40 15.66 -4.85
C HIS A 181 -14.92 15.36 -6.25
N ARG A 182 -15.36 16.41 -6.95
CA ARG A 182 -15.99 16.29 -8.28
C ARG A 182 -15.19 17.02 -9.32
N HIS A 183 -15.14 16.46 -10.52
CA HIS A 183 -14.58 17.12 -11.68
C HIS A 183 -15.70 17.71 -12.54
N ARG A 184 -15.62 19.01 -12.83
CA ARG A 184 -16.61 19.67 -13.69
C ARG A 184 -16.23 19.39 -15.14
N ARG A 185 -17.17 18.84 -15.91
CA ARG A 185 -16.97 18.57 -17.33
C ARG A 185 -16.53 19.82 -18.12
N SER A 186 -17.01 21.00 -17.72
CA SER A 186 -16.67 22.26 -18.38
C SER A 186 -15.28 22.81 -18.04
N ALA A 187 -14.59 22.25 -17.04
CA ALA A 187 -13.23 22.65 -16.70
C ALA A 187 -12.20 22.15 -17.72
N GLY A 188 -12.52 21.05 -18.43
CA GLY A 188 -11.60 20.37 -19.35
C GLY A 188 -10.48 19.64 -18.61
N ASP A 189 -9.64 18.95 -19.39
CA ASP A 189 -8.52 18.19 -18.83
C ASP A 189 -7.32 19.09 -18.53
N CYS A 190 -6.59 18.75 -17.48
CA CYS A 190 -5.29 19.36 -17.22
C CYS A 190 -4.29 18.94 -18.31
N PRO A 191 -3.37 19.83 -18.76
CA PRO A 191 -2.27 19.42 -19.62
C PRO A 191 -1.50 18.23 -19.03
N SER A 192 -0.96 17.33 -19.86
CA SER A 192 -0.17 16.21 -19.35
C SER A 192 1.13 16.73 -18.72
N PHE A 193 1.22 16.70 -17.39
CA PHE A 193 2.41 17.09 -16.63
C PHE A 193 2.77 16.08 -15.53
N TYR A 194 1.86 15.16 -15.21
CA TYR A 194 2.03 14.20 -14.13
C TYR A 194 1.21 12.95 -14.42
N GLU A 195 1.84 11.78 -14.29
CA GLU A 195 1.17 10.49 -14.33
C GLU A 195 0.78 10.07 -12.90
N PRO A 196 -0.52 9.96 -12.58
CA PRO A 196 -0.96 9.58 -11.25
C PRO A 196 -0.53 8.16 -10.86
N ALA A 197 0.49 8.05 -10.02
CA ALA A 197 1.05 6.75 -9.60
C ALA A 197 0.11 5.88 -8.73
N TYR A 198 -0.97 6.44 -8.19
CA TYR A 198 -1.87 5.77 -7.23
C TYR A 198 -3.32 5.74 -7.68
N PHE A 199 -3.65 6.33 -8.83
CA PHE A 199 -5.00 6.23 -9.37
C PHE A 199 -5.08 5.03 -10.30
N LEU A 200 -6.08 4.20 -10.09
CA LEU A 200 -6.41 3.14 -11.02
C LEU A 200 -6.97 3.77 -12.29
N SER A 201 -6.56 3.22 -13.42
CA SER A 201 -7.13 3.64 -14.71
C SER A 201 -8.62 3.29 -14.79
N LYS A 202 -9.37 4.13 -15.50
CA LYS A 202 -10.78 3.86 -15.81
C LYS A 202 -10.99 2.47 -16.42
N VAL A 203 -10.11 2.07 -17.32
CA VAL A 203 -10.14 0.75 -17.99
C VAL A 203 -10.06 -0.37 -16.96
N GLN A 204 -9.13 -0.28 -16.00
CA GLN A 204 -9.00 -1.28 -14.95
C GLN A 204 -10.27 -1.40 -14.10
N VAL A 205 -10.87 -0.26 -13.74
CA VAL A 205 -12.12 -0.22 -12.94
C VAL A 205 -13.31 -0.78 -13.72
N ASP A 206 -13.43 -0.44 -15.00
CA ASP A 206 -14.52 -0.90 -15.86
C ASP A 206 -14.42 -2.41 -16.15
N LEU A 207 -13.21 -2.98 -16.21
CA LEU A 207 -13.05 -4.43 -16.32
C LEU A 207 -13.65 -5.18 -15.12
N VAL A 208 -13.50 -4.63 -13.91
CA VAL A 208 -14.13 -5.19 -12.71
C VAL A 208 -15.65 -5.01 -12.78
N GLY A 209 -16.15 -3.85 -13.21
CA GLY A 209 -17.58 -3.61 -13.43
C GLY A 209 -18.21 -4.63 -14.39
N ASN A 210 -17.60 -4.81 -15.55
CA ASN A 210 -18.02 -5.81 -16.55
C ASN A 210 -18.03 -7.24 -15.98
N ARG A 211 -17.06 -7.56 -15.11
CA ARG A 211 -16.98 -8.87 -14.44
C ARG A 211 -18.14 -9.08 -13.46
N ILE A 212 -18.49 -8.05 -12.68
CA ILE A 212 -19.63 -8.08 -11.75
C ILE A 212 -20.93 -8.30 -12.53
N GLU A 213 -21.17 -7.50 -13.57
CA GLU A 213 -22.36 -7.63 -14.41
C GLU A 213 -22.48 -9.03 -15.02
N LYS A 214 -21.36 -9.59 -15.52
CA LYS A 214 -21.33 -10.95 -16.07
C LYS A 214 -21.60 -12.00 -14.99
N ALA A 215 -21.08 -11.83 -13.78
CA ALA A 215 -21.29 -12.76 -12.67
C ALA A 215 -22.76 -12.75 -12.22
N ARG A 216 -23.39 -11.57 -12.13
CA ARG A 216 -24.80 -11.41 -11.70
C ARG A 216 -25.83 -11.92 -12.70
N LYS A 217 -25.47 -12.13 -13.96
CA LYS A 217 -26.31 -12.84 -14.94
C LYS A 217 -26.51 -14.33 -14.60
N ARG A 218 -25.70 -14.89 -13.70
CA ARG A 218 -25.81 -16.27 -13.24
C ARG A 218 -26.68 -16.33 -11.98
N GLN A 219 -27.23 -17.52 -11.69
CA GLN A 219 -27.97 -17.76 -10.45
C GLN A 219 -27.05 -17.57 -9.23
N PRO A 220 -27.50 -16.85 -8.19
CA PRO A 220 -26.71 -16.67 -6.97
C PRO A 220 -26.49 -18.01 -6.26
N ARG A 221 -25.28 -18.20 -5.73
CA ARG A 221 -24.96 -19.34 -4.86
C ARG A 221 -25.77 -19.23 -3.57
N LYS A 222 -26.36 -20.34 -3.13
CA LYS A 222 -26.99 -20.42 -1.81
C LYS A 222 -25.92 -20.69 -0.75
N GLN A 223 -25.48 -19.64 -0.06
CA GLN A 223 -24.65 -19.75 1.14
C GLN A 223 -25.38 -19.15 2.33
N LYS A 224 -25.35 -19.85 3.47
CA LYS A 224 -25.76 -19.27 4.75
C LYS A 224 -24.61 -18.40 5.26
N GLY A 225 -24.84 -17.08 5.28
CA GLY A 225 -23.92 -16.14 5.92
C GLY A 225 -23.92 -16.29 7.44
N LEU A 226 -22.89 -15.72 8.07
CA LEU A 226 -22.82 -15.55 9.54
C LEU A 226 -23.85 -14.53 10.04
N VAL A 227 -24.18 -13.56 9.20
CA VAL A 227 -25.15 -12.49 9.47
C VAL A 227 -26.45 -12.83 8.73
N PRO A 228 -27.63 -12.71 9.39
CA PRO A 228 -28.92 -12.91 8.74
C PRO A 228 -29.12 -11.95 7.56
N ASP A 229 -29.76 -12.43 6.50
CA ASP A 229 -30.00 -11.64 5.28
C ASP A 229 -30.84 -10.40 5.58
N GLU A 230 -31.78 -10.47 6.52
CA GLU A 230 -32.64 -9.34 6.91
C GLU A 230 -31.83 -8.18 7.51
N ALA A 231 -30.76 -8.47 8.26
CA ALA A 231 -29.89 -7.45 8.82
C ALA A 231 -29.03 -6.79 7.74
N ILE A 232 -28.60 -7.56 6.74
CA ILE A 232 -27.83 -7.03 5.60
C ILE A 232 -28.75 -6.17 4.71
N ASP A 233 -29.99 -6.59 4.47
CA ASP A 233 -30.98 -5.83 3.70
C ASP A 233 -31.31 -4.48 4.37
N GLN A 234 -31.43 -4.47 5.70
CA GLN A 234 -31.63 -3.23 6.46
C GLN A 234 -30.42 -2.29 6.34
N CYS A 235 -29.20 -2.83 6.36
CA CYS A 235 -27.97 -2.07 6.17
C CYS A 235 -27.91 -1.45 4.75
N GLU A 236 -28.19 -2.26 3.73
CA GLU A 236 -28.21 -1.83 2.32
C GLU A 236 -29.22 -0.70 2.10
N THR A 237 -30.44 -0.87 2.61
CA THR A 237 -31.50 0.15 2.50
C THR A 237 -31.11 1.47 3.19
N SER A 238 -30.46 1.39 4.35
CA SER A 238 -30.02 2.57 5.09
C SER A 238 -28.96 3.36 4.33
N TYR A 239 -28.03 2.65 3.67
CA TYR A 239 -27.01 3.26 2.82
C TYR A 239 -27.61 3.88 1.54
N GLU A 240 -28.46 3.14 0.81
CA GLU A 240 -29.12 3.66 -0.39
C GLU A 240 -29.93 4.93 -0.10
N ALA A 241 -30.59 5.00 1.06
CA ALA A 241 -31.35 6.17 1.48
C ALA A 241 -30.45 7.41 1.72
N ALA A 242 -29.23 7.21 2.19
CA ALA A 242 -28.26 8.27 2.47
C ALA A 242 -27.57 8.81 1.20
N ASP A 243 -27.26 7.92 0.24
CA ASP A 243 -26.39 8.26 -0.90
C ASP A 243 -27.14 8.35 -2.25
N GLY A 244 -28.19 7.54 -2.45
CA GLY A 244 -28.97 7.49 -3.70
C GLY A 244 -29.72 8.80 -4.04
N LYS A 245 -30.00 9.64 -3.05
CA LYS A 245 -30.58 10.99 -3.25
C LYS A 245 -29.55 12.03 -3.72
N LYS A 246 -28.25 11.83 -3.46
CA LYS A 246 -27.20 12.81 -3.77
C LYS A 246 -26.65 12.67 -5.20
N GLN A 247 -26.62 11.47 -5.76
CA GLN A 247 -26.00 11.21 -7.07
C GLN A 247 -26.86 11.62 -8.27
N LYS A 248 -28.20 11.48 -8.21
CA LYS A 248 -29.09 11.68 -9.37
C LYS A 248 -29.15 13.12 -9.92
N THR A 249 -28.79 14.13 -9.14
CA THR A 249 -28.90 15.55 -9.55
C THR A 249 -27.58 16.13 -10.10
N ALA A 250 -26.45 15.41 -9.98
CA ALA A 250 -25.12 15.96 -10.28
C ALA A 250 -24.54 15.57 -11.67
N MET A 251 -25.05 14.52 -12.33
CA MET A 251 -24.36 13.93 -13.49
C MET A 251 -24.31 14.80 -14.76
N ASP A 252 -25.17 15.80 -14.89
CA ASP A 252 -25.17 16.65 -16.08
C ASP A 252 -23.99 17.63 -16.09
N SER A 253 -23.43 17.96 -14.92
CA SER A 253 -22.37 18.96 -14.77
C SER A 253 -20.98 18.38 -14.48
N PHE A 254 -20.92 17.13 -14.01
CA PHE A 254 -19.70 16.49 -13.55
C PHE A 254 -19.49 15.17 -14.30
N ASP A 255 -18.27 14.94 -14.78
CA ASP A 255 -17.83 13.65 -15.35
C ASP A 255 -17.27 12.73 -14.27
N ASP A 256 -16.56 13.28 -13.28
CA ASP A 256 -16.27 12.58 -12.01
C ASP A 256 -17.16 13.12 -10.89
N THR A 257 -17.92 12.23 -10.27
CA THR A 257 -18.88 12.53 -9.18
C THR A 257 -18.31 12.29 -7.78
N GLY A 258 -17.11 11.72 -7.69
CA GLY A 258 -16.44 11.42 -6.44
C GLY A 258 -15.09 10.73 -6.64
N VAL A 259 -14.44 10.40 -5.53
CA VAL A 259 -13.22 9.59 -5.50
C VAL A 259 -13.39 8.47 -4.47
N MET A 260 -13.22 7.23 -4.90
CA MET A 260 -13.07 6.07 -4.01
C MET A 260 -11.61 5.97 -3.58
N ALA A 261 -11.36 5.79 -2.29
CA ALA A 261 -10.02 5.71 -1.73
C ALA A 261 -9.84 4.43 -0.92
N LEU A 262 -8.67 3.81 -1.02
CA LEU A 262 -8.20 2.75 -0.13
C LEU A 262 -7.05 3.30 0.71
N ILE A 263 -7.24 3.31 2.01
CA ILE A 263 -6.28 3.83 2.98
C ILE A 263 -5.82 2.72 3.91
N CYS A 264 -4.58 2.76 4.41
CA CYS A 264 -4.17 1.85 5.48
C CYS A 264 -4.61 2.34 6.86
N ARG A 265 -4.50 1.48 7.88
CA ARG A 265 -4.75 1.81 9.30
C ARG A 265 -3.93 2.96 9.91
N HIS A 266 -2.95 3.49 9.19
CA HIS A 266 -2.15 4.66 9.60
C HIS A 266 -2.57 5.92 8.83
N ASP A 267 -3.77 5.92 8.25
CA ASP A 267 -4.37 7.03 7.49
C ASP A 267 -3.54 7.46 6.26
N ILE A 268 -2.72 6.55 5.74
CA ILE A 268 -1.94 6.77 4.51
C ILE A 268 -2.74 6.23 3.33
N PRO A 269 -3.07 7.06 2.33
CA PRO A 269 -3.71 6.60 1.12
C PRO A 269 -2.79 5.71 0.29
N LEU A 270 -3.36 4.60 -0.20
CA LEU A 270 -2.67 3.60 -1.00
C LEU A 270 -3.05 3.75 -2.47
N PHE A 271 -4.36 3.72 -2.75
CA PHE A 271 -4.88 3.75 -4.11
C PHE A 271 -6.19 4.51 -4.19
N PHE A 272 -6.50 5.03 -5.36
CA PHE A 272 -7.70 5.81 -5.66
C PHE A 272 -8.35 5.36 -6.96
N ALA A 273 -9.65 5.62 -7.08
CA ALA A 273 -10.38 5.49 -8.33
C ALA A 273 -11.42 6.63 -8.44
N ASN A 274 -11.54 7.23 -9.62
CA ASN A 274 -12.61 8.21 -9.86
C ASN A 274 -13.97 7.50 -9.92
N ILE A 275 -14.98 8.11 -9.32
CA ILE A 275 -16.37 7.64 -9.36
C ILE A 275 -17.07 8.36 -10.51
N ASP A 276 -17.23 7.68 -11.63
CA ASP A 276 -17.67 8.26 -12.91
C ASP A 276 -19.10 7.87 -13.32
N SER A 277 -19.70 6.94 -12.58
CA SER A 277 -20.96 6.31 -12.95
C SER A 277 -21.82 5.97 -11.73
N PRO A 278 -23.16 6.05 -11.86
CA PRO A 278 -24.11 5.82 -10.77
C PRO A 278 -24.50 4.34 -10.64
N GLY A 279 -23.99 3.47 -11.52
CA GLY A 279 -24.38 2.07 -11.64
C GLY A 279 -23.74 1.16 -10.59
N GLU A 280 -22.93 0.19 -11.03
CA GLU A 280 -22.29 -0.79 -10.14
C GLU A 280 -21.22 -0.16 -9.24
N GLN A 281 -21.64 0.47 -8.14
CA GLN A 281 -20.75 1.17 -7.19
C GLN A 281 -19.71 0.23 -6.56
N GLN A 282 -20.03 -1.07 -6.41
CA GLN A 282 -19.09 -2.06 -5.86
C GLN A 282 -17.81 -2.19 -6.69
N LYS A 283 -17.84 -1.83 -7.99
CA LYS A 283 -16.68 -1.94 -8.88
C LYS A 283 -15.49 -1.14 -8.38
N TYR A 284 -15.70 0.03 -7.78
CA TYR A 284 -14.61 0.89 -7.33
C TYR A 284 -13.86 0.27 -6.16
N SER A 285 -14.57 -0.11 -5.09
CA SER A 285 -13.99 -0.75 -3.90
C SER A 285 -13.30 -2.07 -4.28
N LEU A 286 -13.95 -2.91 -5.09
CA LEU A 286 -13.37 -4.17 -5.55
C LEU A 286 -12.12 -3.99 -6.40
N SER A 287 -12.08 -2.96 -7.25
CA SER A 287 -10.90 -2.66 -8.06
C SER A 287 -9.70 -2.29 -7.19
N LEU A 288 -9.91 -1.48 -6.15
CA LEU A 288 -8.84 -1.11 -5.21
C LEU A 288 -8.36 -2.32 -4.40
N ILE A 289 -9.26 -3.20 -4.00
CA ILE A 289 -8.93 -4.45 -3.29
C ILE A 289 -8.13 -5.37 -4.20
N GLU A 290 -8.62 -5.67 -5.40
CA GLU A 290 -7.92 -6.53 -6.37
C GLU A 290 -6.54 -5.96 -6.71
N HIS A 291 -6.44 -4.64 -6.87
CA HIS A 291 -5.16 -3.97 -7.09
C HIS A 291 -4.24 -4.08 -5.88
N LEU A 292 -4.73 -3.89 -4.65
CA LEU A 292 -3.90 -4.08 -3.45
C LEU A 292 -3.29 -5.50 -3.42
N PHE A 293 -4.09 -6.54 -3.64
CA PHE A 293 -3.64 -7.92 -3.58
C PHE A 293 -2.56 -8.28 -4.61
N SER A 294 -2.42 -7.53 -5.72
CA SER A 294 -1.32 -7.75 -6.67
C SER A 294 0.05 -7.28 -6.16
N PHE A 295 0.08 -6.49 -5.08
CA PHE A 295 1.32 -6.03 -4.42
C PHE A 295 1.61 -6.75 -3.10
N LEU A 296 0.79 -7.73 -2.72
CA LEU A 296 0.92 -8.48 -1.47
C LEU A 296 1.45 -9.90 -1.74
N PRO A 297 2.20 -10.50 -0.79
CA PRO A 297 2.54 -11.91 -0.87
C PRO A 297 1.29 -12.79 -0.76
N SER A 298 1.36 -14.02 -1.27
CA SER A 298 0.24 -14.97 -1.32
C SER A 298 -0.29 -15.39 0.05
N ASP A 299 0.54 -15.29 1.09
CA ASP A 299 0.16 -15.66 2.46
C ASP A 299 -0.45 -14.50 3.27
N ALA A 300 -0.41 -13.26 2.75
CA ALA A 300 -0.92 -12.10 3.47
C ALA A 300 -2.45 -12.15 3.59
N ASN A 301 -2.96 -12.08 4.82
CA ASN A 301 -4.37 -11.95 5.14
C ASN A 301 -4.72 -10.48 5.39
N VAL A 302 -5.81 -10.01 4.78
CA VAL A 302 -6.21 -8.60 4.79
C VAL A 302 -7.58 -8.43 5.45
N VAL A 303 -7.65 -7.48 6.40
CA VAL A 303 -8.90 -7.02 7.00
C VAL A 303 -9.26 -5.67 6.42
N ILE A 304 -10.49 -5.55 5.93
CA ILE A 304 -10.98 -4.35 5.26
C ILE A 304 -12.13 -3.75 6.04
N LEU A 305 -11.97 -2.51 6.48
CA LEU A 305 -13.05 -1.70 7.00
C LEU A 305 -13.78 -1.06 5.83
N TYR A 306 -15.06 -1.38 5.69
CA TYR A 306 -15.92 -0.78 4.69
C TYR A 306 -17.30 -0.62 5.29
N ASP A 307 -17.88 0.56 5.12
CA ASP A 307 -19.19 0.92 5.66
C ASP A 307 -20.25 -0.08 5.13
N VAL A 308 -20.36 -0.27 3.81
CA VAL A 308 -21.19 -1.34 3.21
C VAL A 308 -20.46 -2.67 3.00
N GLY A 309 -19.46 -2.96 3.84
CA GLY A 309 -18.67 -4.19 3.77
C GLY A 309 -19.49 -5.47 3.94
N CYS A 310 -20.61 -5.42 4.69
CA CYS A 310 -21.52 -6.56 4.84
C CYS A 310 -22.24 -6.91 3.53
N VAL A 311 -22.71 -5.89 2.79
CA VAL A 311 -23.35 -6.04 1.47
C VAL A 311 -22.34 -6.58 0.46
N LEU A 312 -21.12 -6.05 0.47
CA LEU A 312 -20.06 -6.53 -0.42
C LEU A 312 -19.66 -7.98 -0.11
N SER A 313 -19.52 -8.33 1.17
CA SER A 313 -19.24 -9.70 1.61
C SER A 313 -20.33 -10.67 1.14
N ARG A 314 -21.60 -10.30 1.27
CA ARG A 314 -22.74 -11.09 0.76
C ARG A 314 -22.65 -11.28 -0.76
N SER A 315 -22.33 -10.22 -1.49
CA SER A 315 -22.20 -10.27 -2.95
C SER A 315 -21.10 -11.24 -3.39
N LEU A 316 -19.94 -11.23 -2.74
CA LEU A 316 -18.83 -12.16 -3.02
C LEU A 316 -19.17 -13.62 -2.66
N SER A 317 -19.98 -13.86 -1.64
CA SER A 317 -20.47 -15.21 -1.31
C SER A 317 -21.46 -15.74 -2.36
N GLN A 318 -22.30 -14.87 -2.91
CA GLN A 318 -23.32 -15.24 -3.90
C GLN A 318 -22.74 -15.37 -5.32
N TYR A 319 -21.75 -14.56 -5.66
CA TYR A 319 -21.23 -14.43 -7.02
C TYR A 319 -19.70 -14.53 -7.04
N ALA A 320 -19.17 -15.31 -7.99
CA ALA A 320 -17.72 -15.41 -8.22
C ALA A 320 -17.18 -14.15 -8.93
N ILE A 321 -17.06 -13.06 -8.19
CA ILE A 321 -16.60 -11.74 -8.67
C ILE A 321 -15.09 -11.59 -8.52
N LEU A 322 -14.56 -11.92 -7.33
CA LEU A 322 -13.12 -11.96 -7.06
C LEU A 322 -12.61 -13.40 -7.11
N ASP A 323 -11.31 -13.55 -7.36
CA ASP A 323 -10.63 -14.84 -7.31
C ASP A 323 -10.71 -15.46 -5.91
N ASP A 324 -10.89 -16.78 -5.83
CA ASP A 324 -10.96 -17.53 -4.57
C ASP A 324 -9.66 -17.40 -3.74
N GLN A 325 -8.52 -17.15 -4.38
CA GLN A 325 -7.25 -16.84 -3.70
C GLN A 325 -7.25 -15.49 -2.99
N ILE A 326 -8.10 -14.55 -3.40
CA ILE A 326 -8.27 -13.26 -2.74
C ILE A 326 -9.34 -13.40 -1.65
N THR A 327 -10.51 -13.97 -1.99
CA THR A 327 -11.64 -14.04 -1.05
C THR A 327 -11.34 -14.89 0.19
N SER A 328 -10.54 -15.94 0.07
CA SER A 328 -10.11 -16.77 1.20
C SER A 328 -9.21 -16.06 2.22
N ARG A 329 -8.54 -14.97 1.80
CA ARG A 329 -7.60 -14.18 2.61
C ARG A 329 -8.16 -12.82 3.01
N LEU A 330 -9.45 -12.60 2.78
CA LEU A 330 -10.12 -11.33 2.97
C LEU A 330 -11.16 -11.44 4.09
N ARG A 331 -11.20 -10.45 4.98
CA ARG A 331 -12.30 -10.27 5.94
C ARG A 331 -12.79 -8.84 5.91
N PHE A 332 -14.09 -8.67 5.63
CA PHE A 332 -14.75 -7.39 5.82
C PHE A 332 -15.10 -7.17 7.28
N THR A 333 -14.96 -5.92 7.69
CA THR A 333 -15.43 -5.37 8.95
C THR A 333 -16.26 -4.14 8.62
N THR A 334 -17.37 -3.96 9.31
CA THR A 334 -18.21 -2.76 9.21
C THR A 334 -18.44 -2.22 10.62
N THR A 335 -18.63 -0.91 10.76
CA THR A 335 -18.92 -0.30 12.05
C THR A 335 -20.32 -0.70 12.50
N ALA A 336 -20.50 -0.98 13.79
CA ALA A 336 -21.81 -1.33 14.35
C ALA A 336 -22.81 -0.16 14.32
N MET A 337 -22.34 1.06 14.04
CA MET A 337 -23.12 2.28 13.89
C MET A 337 -22.77 2.86 12.52
N HIS A 338 -23.79 3.07 11.69
CA HIS A 338 -23.72 3.84 10.45
C HIS A 338 -24.29 5.23 10.68
#